data_AF-A0A7L2GMX3-F1
#
_entry.id   AF-A0A7L2GMX3-F1
#
_cell.length_a   1.000
_cell.length_b   1.000
_cell.length_c   1.000
_cell.angle_alpha   90.00
_cell.angle_beta   90.00
_cell.angle_gamma   90.00
#
_symmetry.space_group_name_H-M   'P 1'
#
loop_
_entity.id
_entity.type
_entity.pdbx_description
1 polymer ?
#
loop_
_entity_poly.entity_id
_entity_poly.type
_entity_poly.pdbx_seq_one_letter_code
_entity_poly.pdbx_strand_id
1 'polypeptide(L)'
;MDKRLLGAAILLCLVGVLQAFATEEKEDVFKTMACSAFLLYDNVAYMADMTFELPCRCKPKEVSSVVWYFQKNMGRHETTVLTDFAGTVVVDSGHIQLGSNILKRFSIRMFSLIVFRAQVMDSGHYMCGSKKGDFFYGYDVDIQPTNRIRVAFVDRGQPVQDDFTGKHFSLFTTFWDWTTCDRCGVPGEQRRIGLCYVQSAQLNPRYRTAVPNVTSCGSRAVPSHFRRPVRLRRPEVAIRSCLTPCPKKEAPKEEAQAIANVISKLGEKSWQPRVPVQFHNQYTGSDLVIACPGARPEHAVGWDKDSVQLYRSRYLIGVNKTMRVFIDHGNHLHIRRIQVSDRGTYFCWQEGKMVAGLRVSVTYRLQRGRKLNDPETIYAVKVIGMSYTIISIMFIVIHVCRCCYRALR
;
A
#
# COMPACT_ATOMS: atom_id res chain seq x y z
N MET A 1 -57.33 3.02 -22.63
CA MET A 1 -56.97 2.56 -21.26
C MET A 1 -55.47 2.22 -21.13
N ASP A 2 -54.65 2.48 -22.15
CA ASP A 2 -53.28 1.94 -22.24
C ASP A 2 -52.16 2.80 -21.64
N LYS A 3 -52.35 4.12 -21.45
CA LYS A 3 -51.29 4.99 -20.92
C LYS A 3 -51.00 4.77 -19.43
N ARG A 4 -51.97 4.27 -18.65
CA ARG A 4 -51.79 3.96 -17.22
C ARG A 4 -51.06 2.63 -16.98
N LEU A 5 -51.29 1.64 -17.85
CA LEU A 5 -50.60 0.34 -17.80
C LEU A 5 -49.12 0.47 -18.16
N LEU A 6 -48.79 1.32 -19.14
CA LEU A 6 -47.39 1.57 -19.52
C LEU A 6 -46.60 2.28 -18.41
N GLY A 7 -47.23 3.25 -17.72
CA GLY A 7 -46.60 3.95 -16.59
C GLY A 7 -46.36 3.05 -15.39
N ALA A 8 -47.29 2.12 -15.11
CA ALA A 8 -47.14 1.14 -14.03
C ALA A 8 -46.04 0.10 -14.33
N ALA A 9 -45.92 -0.35 -15.58
CA ALA A 9 -44.88 -1.28 -16.00
C ALA A 9 -43.46 -0.67 -15.90
N ILE A 10 -43.32 0.62 -16.24
CA ILE A 10 -42.04 1.33 -16.14
C ILE A 10 -41.63 1.54 -14.66
N LEU A 11 -42.59 1.85 -13.79
CA LEU A 11 -42.34 1.97 -12.34
C LEU A 11 -41.95 0.62 -11.70
N LEU A 12 -42.60 -0.47 -12.09
CA LEU A 12 -42.26 -1.82 -11.64
C LEU A 12 -40.87 -2.27 -12.15
N CYS A 13 -40.51 -1.92 -13.38
CA CYS A 13 -39.16 -2.16 -13.91
C CYS A 13 -38.08 -1.34 -13.17
N LEU A 14 -38.36 -0.09 -12.81
CA LEU A 14 -37.43 0.73 -12.01
C LEU A 14 -37.27 0.20 -10.58
N VAL A 15 -38.33 -0.32 -9.96
CA VAL A 15 -38.25 -1.00 -8.66
C VAL A 15 -37.47 -2.33 -8.77
N GLY A 16 -37.68 -3.10 -9.83
CA GLY A 16 -36.94 -4.34 -10.09
C GLY A 16 -35.45 -4.10 -10.37
N VAL A 17 -35.10 -3.01 -11.06
CA VAL A 17 -33.70 -2.61 -11.29
C VAL A 17 -33.07 -2.06 -10.01
N LEU A 18 -33.81 -1.30 -9.19
CA LEU A 18 -33.32 -0.85 -7.87
C LEU A 18 -33.13 -2.02 -6.89
N GLN A 19 -33.95 -3.06 -6.98
CA GLN A 19 -33.77 -4.30 -6.21
C GLN A 19 -32.59 -5.14 -6.74
N ALA A 20 -32.32 -5.13 -8.05
CA ALA A 20 -31.17 -5.83 -8.63
C ALA A 20 -29.80 -5.20 -8.27
N PHE A 21 -29.77 -3.91 -7.93
CA PHE A 21 -28.56 -3.23 -7.42
C PHE A 21 -28.42 -3.28 -5.90
N ALA A 22 -29.36 -3.91 -5.18
CA ALA A 22 -29.42 -3.90 -3.73
C ALA A 22 -29.70 -5.30 -3.18
N THR A 23 -28.89 -6.31 -3.54
CA THR A 23 -28.64 -7.50 -2.71
C THR A 23 -27.62 -8.42 -3.38
N GLU A 24 -26.36 -8.02 -3.34
CA GLU A 24 -25.32 -9.00 -3.00
C GLU A 24 -25.15 -8.90 -1.47
N GLU A 25 -26.21 -9.27 -0.73
CA GLU A 25 -26.09 -9.57 0.69
C GLU A 25 -25.19 -10.80 0.76
N LYS A 26 -23.88 -10.58 0.87
CA LYS A 26 -23.03 -11.54 1.57
C LYS A 26 -23.77 -11.83 2.87
N GLU A 27 -24.21 -13.09 3.03
CA GLU A 27 -24.84 -13.60 4.23
C GLU A 27 -24.26 -12.90 5.45
N ASP A 28 -25.12 -12.36 6.32
CA ASP A 28 -24.73 -11.67 7.55
C ASP A 28 -23.71 -12.55 8.30
N VAL A 29 -22.41 -12.24 8.14
CA VAL A 29 -21.28 -13.07 8.56
C VAL A 29 -21.35 -13.36 10.07
N PHE A 30 -22.08 -12.51 10.80
CA PHE A 30 -22.34 -12.62 12.23
C PHE A 30 -23.40 -13.66 12.61
N LYS A 31 -24.21 -14.17 11.66
CA LYS A 31 -25.20 -15.23 11.91
C LYS A 31 -24.58 -16.63 11.92
N THR A 32 -23.46 -16.83 11.23
CA THR A 32 -22.81 -18.13 11.05
C THR A 32 -21.76 -18.45 12.11
N MET A 33 -21.22 -17.47 12.84
CA MET A 33 -20.14 -17.68 13.81
C MET A 33 -20.42 -17.05 15.17
N ALA A 34 -20.54 -17.89 16.21
CA ALA A 34 -20.64 -17.44 17.60
C ALA A 34 -19.27 -16.94 18.12
N CYS A 35 -19.29 -15.86 18.93
CA CYS A 35 -18.09 -15.39 19.60
C CYS A 35 -17.65 -16.36 20.71
N SER A 36 -16.33 -16.52 20.87
CA SER A 36 -15.77 -17.30 21.98
C SER A 36 -15.99 -16.60 23.32
N ALA A 37 -16.17 -17.38 24.39
CA ALA A 37 -16.34 -16.84 25.74
C ALA A 37 -15.11 -16.06 26.25
N PHE A 38 -13.93 -16.36 25.71
CA PHE A 38 -12.69 -15.67 26.00
C PHE A 38 -12.13 -15.02 24.72
N LEU A 39 -11.47 -13.87 24.87
CA LEU A 39 -10.81 -13.20 23.75
C LEU A 39 -9.56 -13.99 23.32
N LEU A 40 -9.71 -14.68 22.20
CA LEU A 40 -8.63 -15.38 21.48
C LEU A 40 -8.14 -14.51 20.32
N TYR A 41 -6.91 -14.77 19.88
CA TYR A 41 -6.29 -14.03 18.78
C TYR A 41 -5.97 -14.97 17.63
N ASP A 42 -6.60 -14.76 16.48
CA ASP A 42 -6.23 -15.46 15.26
C ASP A 42 -4.91 -14.91 14.72
N ASN A 43 -3.92 -15.79 14.53
CA ASN A 43 -2.67 -15.40 13.92
C ASN A 43 -2.84 -15.20 12.41
N VAL A 44 -2.43 -14.03 11.93
CA VAL A 44 -2.36 -13.70 10.50
C VAL A 44 -1.02 -13.03 10.20
N ALA A 45 -0.49 -13.29 9.01
CA ALA A 45 0.81 -12.81 8.59
C ALA A 45 0.73 -12.11 7.25
N TYR A 46 1.40 -10.97 7.15
CA TYR A 46 1.50 -10.20 5.92
C TYR A 46 2.94 -9.73 5.70
N MET A 47 3.27 -9.39 4.47
CA MET A 47 4.53 -8.73 4.15
C MET A 47 4.37 -7.22 4.33
N ALA A 48 5.44 -6.52 4.71
CA ALA A 48 5.43 -5.06 4.73
C ALA A 48 5.12 -4.49 3.33
N ASP A 49 4.55 -3.29 3.32
CA ASP A 49 4.03 -2.54 2.16
C ASP A 49 2.78 -3.13 1.50
N MET A 50 2.23 -4.24 2.03
CA MET A 50 0.94 -4.77 1.62
C MET A 50 -0.24 -4.04 2.27
N THR A 51 -1.36 -3.98 1.55
CA THR A 51 -2.68 -3.69 2.13
C THR A 51 -3.32 -5.00 2.58
N PHE A 52 -3.87 -5.04 3.79
CA PHE A 52 -4.60 -6.20 4.30
C PHE A 52 -5.97 -5.82 4.85
N GLU A 53 -6.88 -6.79 4.89
CA GLU A 53 -8.24 -6.65 5.43
C GLU A 53 -8.42 -7.64 6.60
N LEU A 54 -8.91 -7.12 7.72
CA LEU A 54 -9.29 -7.88 8.91
C LEU A 54 -10.82 -7.80 9.07
N PRO A 55 -11.57 -8.87 8.75
CA PRO A 55 -12.99 -8.90 9.00
C PRO A 55 -13.27 -9.11 10.50
N CYS A 56 -14.23 -8.38 11.06
CA CYS A 56 -14.78 -8.75 12.36
C CYS A 56 -15.71 -9.95 12.15
N ARG A 57 -15.32 -11.15 12.62
CA ARG A 57 -16.03 -12.40 12.26
C ARG A 57 -17.21 -12.72 13.17
N CYS A 58 -17.29 -12.10 14.34
CA CYS A 58 -18.34 -12.36 15.30
C CYS A 58 -18.68 -11.07 16.04
N LYS A 59 -19.94 -10.93 16.46
CA LYS A 59 -20.45 -9.77 17.18
C LYS A 59 -21.75 -10.16 17.91
N PRO A 60 -21.98 -9.72 19.15
CA PRO A 60 -23.25 -9.92 19.84
C PRO A 60 -24.41 -9.24 19.09
N LYS A 61 -25.61 -9.83 19.14
CA LYS A 61 -26.79 -9.34 18.40
C LYS A 61 -27.22 -7.93 18.83
N GLU A 62 -26.94 -7.58 20.08
CA GLU A 62 -27.33 -6.32 20.72
C GLU A 62 -26.48 -5.14 20.27
N VAL A 63 -25.35 -5.40 19.61
CA VAL A 63 -24.41 -4.37 19.20
C VAL A 63 -24.71 -3.98 17.75
N SER A 64 -24.90 -2.69 17.48
CA SER A 64 -25.22 -2.18 16.14
C SER A 64 -23.98 -1.75 15.35
N SER A 65 -22.91 -1.31 16.01
CA SER A 65 -21.67 -0.81 15.38
C SER A 65 -20.44 -1.49 15.96
N VAL A 66 -19.41 -1.67 15.12
CA VAL A 66 -18.13 -2.26 15.52
C VAL A 66 -17.07 -1.16 15.56
N VAL A 67 -16.31 -1.13 16.65
CA VAL A 67 -15.12 -0.28 16.82
C VAL A 67 -13.88 -1.14 16.76
N TRP A 68 -12.83 -0.65 16.11
CA TRP A 68 -11.54 -1.32 16.05
C TRP A 68 -10.56 -0.72 17.06
N TYR A 69 -9.78 -1.59 17.67
CA TYR A 69 -8.76 -1.26 18.66
C TYR A 69 -7.43 -1.85 18.22
N PHE A 70 -6.36 -1.09 18.40
CA PHE A 70 -5.00 -1.53 18.13
C PHE A 70 -4.16 -1.46 19.40
N GLN A 71 -3.47 -2.54 19.72
CA GLN A 71 -2.55 -2.63 20.84
C GLN A 71 -1.22 -3.26 20.41
N LYS A 72 -0.14 -2.51 20.56
CA LYS A 72 1.20 -2.97 20.12
C LYS A 72 1.79 -4.06 21.02
N ASN A 73 1.55 -3.95 22.32
CA ASN A 73 1.99 -4.91 23.33
C ASN A 73 0.84 -5.17 24.30
N MET A 74 0.37 -6.42 24.35
CA MET A 74 -0.59 -6.87 25.35
C MET A 74 -0.08 -6.57 26.77
N GLY A 75 -0.94 -5.98 27.60
CA GLY A 75 -0.65 -5.67 29.01
C GLY A 75 -0.12 -4.26 29.28
N ARG A 76 0.12 -3.43 28.26
CA ARG A 76 0.30 -1.98 28.44
C ARG A 76 -1.04 -1.26 28.24
N HIS A 77 -1.32 -0.23 29.04
CA HIS A 77 -2.56 0.57 28.96
C HIS A 77 -2.71 1.42 27.68
N GLU A 78 -1.76 1.34 26.75
CA GLU A 78 -1.79 2.07 25.47
C GLU A 78 -2.61 1.29 24.43
N THR A 79 -3.93 1.38 24.52
CA THR A 79 -4.85 0.91 23.47
C THR A 79 -5.26 2.08 22.60
N THR A 80 -4.99 1.99 21.30
CA THR A 80 -5.38 3.00 20.32
C THR A 80 -6.72 2.65 19.73
N VAL A 81 -7.66 3.59 19.74
CA VAL A 81 -8.96 3.43 19.09
C VAL A 81 -8.85 3.82 17.62
N LEU A 82 -9.27 2.93 16.73
CA LEU A 82 -9.34 3.14 15.28
C LEU A 82 -10.81 3.39 14.91
N THR A 83 -11.19 4.66 14.79
CA THR A 83 -12.57 5.07 14.45
C THR A 83 -12.60 5.98 13.24
N ASP A 84 -13.63 5.83 12.41
CA ASP A 84 -13.81 6.55 11.16
C ASP A 84 -14.50 7.91 11.29
N PHE A 85 -14.65 8.46 12.50
CA PHE A 85 -15.45 9.67 12.78
C PHE A 85 -15.06 10.92 11.97
N ALA A 86 -13.99 10.87 11.18
CA ALA A 86 -13.55 11.91 10.26
C ALA A 86 -14.10 11.80 8.83
N GLY A 87 -14.94 10.81 8.48
CA GLY A 87 -15.53 10.72 7.14
C GLY A 87 -14.47 10.73 6.02
N THR A 88 -13.31 10.13 6.28
CA THR A 88 -12.18 10.18 5.35
C THR A 88 -12.44 9.25 4.16
N VAL A 89 -12.94 9.91 3.11
CA VAL A 89 -12.72 9.69 1.68
C VAL A 89 -11.68 8.60 1.39
N VAL A 90 -12.08 7.67 0.51
CA VAL A 90 -11.22 6.73 -0.23
C VAL A 90 -9.86 7.38 -0.51
N VAL A 91 -8.86 7.08 0.32
CA VAL A 91 -7.52 7.62 0.12
C VAL A 91 -6.93 6.83 -1.03
N ASP A 92 -6.81 7.48 -2.18
CA ASP A 92 -6.02 6.95 -3.28
C ASP A 92 -4.62 6.61 -2.75
N SER A 93 -4.31 5.31 -2.75
CA SER A 93 -3.12 4.69 -2.13
C SER A 93 -1.79 5.35 -2.52
N GLY A 94 -1.77 6.10 -3.63
CA GLY A 94 -0.62 6.90 -4.10
C GLY A 94 -0.20 8.04 -3.16
N HIS A 95 -1.07 8.55 -2.29
CA HIS A 95 -0.76 9.71 -1.41
C HIS A 95 -0.17 9.34 -0.04
N ILE A 96 0.01 8.05 0.24
CA ILE A 96 0.44 7.56 1.55
C ILE A 96 1.98 7.57 1.65
N GLN A 97 2.56 8.38 2.55
CA GLN A 97 4.01 8.36 2.79
C GLN A 97 4.44 7.16 3.67
N LEU A 98 5.60 6.58 3.35
CA LEU A 98 6.25 5.50 4.12
C LEU A 98 6.53 5.99 5.55
N GLY A 99 6.15 5.21 6.57
CA GLY A 99 6.38 5.56 7.98
C GLY A 99 5.34 6.49 8.63
N SER A 100 4.23 6.80 7.95
CA SER A 100 3.11 7.50 8.60
C SER A 100 2.41 6.58 9.63
N ASN A 101 1.99 7.17 10.76
CA ASN A 101 1.24 6.51 11.83
C ASN A 101 0.04 5.74 11.23
N ILE A 102 -0.22 4.51 11.71
CA ILE A 102 -1.35 3.67 11.29
C ILE A 102 -2.66 4.46 11.21
N LEU A 103 -2.86 5.42 12.12
CA LEU A 103 -4.03 6.32 12.17
C LEU A 103 -4.30 7.10 10.87
N LYS A 104 -3.33 7.22 9.96
CA LYS A 104 -3.46 7.91 8.67
C LYS A 104 -3.62 6.95 7.49
N ARG A 105 -3.59 5.65 7.71
CA ARG A 105 -3.48 4.61 6.66
C ARG A 105 -4.46 3.46 6.84
N PHE A 106 -5.64 3.71 7.40
CA PHE A 106 -6.68 2.69 7.52
C PHE A 106 -8.03 3.20 7.02
N SER A 107 -8.92 2.26 6.70
CA SER A 107 -10.32 2.50 6.41
C SER A 107 -11.14 1.38 7.06
N ILE A 108 -12.37 1.68 7.47
CA ILE A 108 -13.30 0.68 7.99
C ILE A 108 -14.45 0.58 7.00
N ARG A 109 -14.71 -0.63 6.50
CA ARG A 109 -15.79 -0.88 5.54
C ARG A 109 -16.54 -2.13 5.96
N MET A 110 -17.86 -2.03 6.12
CA MET A 110 -18.72 -3.18 6.46
C MET A 110 -18.17 -3.99 7.66
N PHE A 111 -17.75 -3.28 8.72
CA PHE A 111 -17.14 -3.83 9.94
C PHE A 111 -15.73 -4.46 9.78
N SER A 112 -15.18 -4.55 8.57
CA SER A 112 -13.79 -4.92 8.33
C SER A 112 -12.86 -3.72 8.47
N LEU A 113 -11.69 -3.94 9.07
CA LEU A 113 -10.58 -2.98 9.07
C LEU A 113 -9.67 -3.26 7.87
N ILE A 114 -9.42 -2.23 7.07
CA ILE A 114 -8.48 -2.28 5.95
C ILE A 114 -7.29 -1.40 6.31
N VAL A 115 -6.09 -1.97 6.34
CA VAL A 115 -4.84 -1.22 6.61
C VAL A 115 -4.03 -1.16 5.33
N PHE A 116 -3.74 0.05 4.87
CA PHE A 116 -3.01 0.31 3.63
C PHE A 116 -1.50 0.39 3.87
N ARG A 117 -0.72 -0.24 2.98
CA ARG A 117 0.76 -0.16 2.96
C ARG A 117 1.38 -0.41 4.33
N ALA A 118 0.99 -1.53 4.92
CA ALA A 118 1.30 -1.92 6.28
C ALA A 118 2.82 -1.93 6.54
N GLN A 119 3.23 -1.41 7.69
CA GLN A 119 4.62 -1.33 8.11
C GLN A 119 4.89 -2.34 9.22
N VAL A 120 6.14 -2.78 9.38
CA VAL A 120 6.52 -3.74 10.45
C VAL A 120 6.07 -3.26 11.84
N MET A 121 6.07 -1.94 12.06
CA MET A 121 5.65 -1.29 13.30
C MET A 121 4.14 -1.39 13.57
N ASP A 122 3.34 -1.70 12.54
CA ASP A 122 1.90 -1.93 12.63
C ASP A 122 1.60 -3.37 13.13
N SER A 123 2.62 -4.21 13.38
CA SER A 123 2.43 -5.55 13.96
C SER A 123 1.94 -5.43 15.40
N GLY A 124 0.98 -6.27 15.78
CA GLY A 124 0.37 -6.24 17.10
C GLY A 124 -1.02 -6.84 17.11
N HIS A 125 -1.78 -6.50 18.14
CA HIS A 125 -3.11 -7.03 18.37
C HIS A 125 -4.16 -6.05 17.84
N TYR A 126 -5.07 -6.58 17.04
CA TYR A 126 -6.20 -5.84 16.50
C TYR A 126 -7.48 -6.47 17.01
N MET A 127 -8.30 -5.70 17.72
CA MET A 127 -9.53 -6.20 18.31
C MET A 127 -10.72 -5.45 17.76
N CYS A 128 -11.76 -6.18 17.37
CA CYS A 128 -13.06 -5.58 17.10
C CYS A 128 -13.96 -5.69 18.33
N GLY A 129 -14.70 -4.62 18.64
CA GLY A 129 -15.43 -4.48 19.89
C GLY A 129 -16.58 -3.47 19.86
N SER A 130 -17.19 -3.27 21.03
CA SER A 130 -18.27 -2.33 21.27
C SER A 130 -17.73 -0.92 21.51
N LYS A 131 -18.55 0.12 21.35
CA LYS A 131 -18.21 1.49 21.75
C LYS A 131 -17.91 1.65 23.25
N LYS A 132 -18.39 0.72 24.08
CA LYS A 132 -18.16 0.71 25.53
C LYS A 132 -16.82 0.07 25.91
N GLY A 133 -16.10 -0.52 24.96
CA GLY A 133 -14.81 -1.17 25.19
C GLY A 133 -14.88 -2.68 25.39
N ASP A 134 -16.00 -3.33 25.06
CA ASP A 134 -16.11 -4.79 25.09
C ASP A 134 -15.49 -5.39 23.83
N PHE A 135 -14.57 -6.34 23.96
CA PHE A 135 -13.91 -6.98 22.80
C PHE A 135 -14.60 -8.29 22.43
N PHE A 136 -14.85 -8.50 21.13
CA PHE A 136 -15.55 -9.69 20.62
C PHE A 136 -14.61 -10.64 19.88
N TYR A 137 -13.69 -10.09 19.09
CA TYR A 137 -12.77 -10.86 18.26
C TYR A 137 -11.40 -10.18 18.18
N GLY A 138 -10.34 -10.98 18.08
CA GLY A 138 -8.98 -10.47 18.04
C GLY A 138 -8.13 -11.14 16.96
N TYR A 139 -7.20 -10.37 16.40
CA TYR A 139 -6.13 -10.85 15.52
C TYR A 139 -4.77 -10.57 16.16
N ASP A 140 -3.85 -11.51 16.02
CA ASP A 140 -2.42 -11.31 16.22
C ASP A 140 -1.78 -11.16 14.84
N VAL A 141 -1.52 -9.91 14.46
CA VAL A 141 -1.04 -9.55 13.13
C VAL A 141 0.48 -9.42 13.16
N ASP A 142 1.14 -10.26 12.35
CA ASP A 142 2.58 -10.19 12.12
C ASP A 142 2.87 -9.60 10.73
N ILE A 143 3.55 -8.46 10.69
CA ILE A 143 3.99 -7.81 9.45
C ILE A 143 5.49 -8.02 9.30
N GLN A 144 5.85 -8.93 8.40
CA GLN A 144 7.23 -9.32 8.19
C GLN A 144 7.96 -8.29 7.31
N PRO A 145 9.22 -7.94 7.66
CA PRO A 145 9.96 -6.89 6.98
C PRO A 145 10.28 -7.24 5.54
N THR A 146 10.17 -6.26 4.64
CA THR A 146 10.71 -6.31 3.28
C THR A 146 12.20 -6.00 3.23
N ASN A 147 12.80 -5.52 4.33
CA ASN A 147 14.23 -5.25 4.36
C ASN A 147 15.02 -6.57 4.26
N ARG A 148 16.00 -6.62 3.34
CA ARG A 148 16.87 -7.80 3.13
C ARG A 148 16.12 -9.09 2.73
N ILE A 149 14.92 -8.98 2.20
CA ILE A 149 14.15 -10.10 1.65
C ILE A 149 14.98 -10.92 0.66
N ARG A 150 14.78 -12.24 0.63
CA ARG A 150 15.45 -13.10 -0.35
C ARG A 150 14.59 -13.20 -1.61
N VAL A 151 15.16 -12.83 -2.75
CA VAL A 151 14.50 -12.95 -4.05
C VAL A 151 15.12 -14.12 -4.81
N ALA A 152 14.29 -15.04 -5.26
CA ALA A 152 14.69 -16.21 -6.04
C ALA A 152 14.12 -16.11 -7.46
N PHE A 153 15.01 -16.02 -8.46
CA PHE A 153 14.63 -16.12 -9.88
C PHE A 153 14.67 -17.58 -10.32
N VAL A 154 13.50 -18.20 -10.41
CA VAL A 154 13.36 -19.65 -10.69
C VAL A 154 13.96 -20.01 -12.03
N ASP A 155 13.74 -19.19 -13.07
CA ASP A 155 14.29 -19.44 -14.41
C ASP A 155 15.82 -19.37 -14.46
N ARG A 156 16.46 -18.78 -13.44
CA ARG A 156 17.92 -18.70 -13.31
C ARG A 156 18.48 -19.81 -12.40
N GLY A 157 17.66 -20.79 -12.02
CA GLY A 157 18.05 -21.86 -11.11
C GLY A 157 18.36 -21.39 -9.69
N GLN A 158 17.88 -20.20 -9.29
CA GLN A 158 18.15 -19.70 -7.94
C GLN A 158 17.19 -20.35 -6.93
N PRO A 159 17.70 -21.03 -5.89
CA PRO A 159 16.86 -21.73 -4.94
C PRO A 159 16.27 -20.78 -3.89
N VAL A 160 15.07 -21.15 -3.43
CA VAL A 160 14.49 -20.64 -2.18
C VAL A 160 15.30 -21.15 -0.97
N GLN A 161 15.06 -20.58 0.20
CA GLN A 161 15.76 -20.96 1.43
C GLN A 161 15.28 -22.32 1.93
N ASP A 162 16.23 -23.19 2.27
CA ASP A 162 15.93 -24.47 2.90
C ASP A 162 15.29 -24.27 4.28
N ASP A 163 14.44 -25.21 4.65
CA ASP A 163 13.82 -25.23 5.96
C ASP A 163 14.84 -25.61 7.02
N PHE A 164 14.68 -25.04 8.22
CA PHE A 164 15.51 -25.34 9.36
C PHE A 164 14.72 -26.19 10.35
N THR A 165 15.22 -27.37 10.66
CA THR A 165 14.64 -28.25 11.68
C THR A 165 15.58 -28.31 12.87
N GLY A 166 15.16 -27.73 13.99
CA GLY A 166 15.85 -27.80 15.27
C GLY A 166 15.20 -28.81 16.23
N LYS A 167 15.79 -28.97 17.41
CA LYS A 167 15.29 -29.89 18.44
C LYS A 167 13.91 -29.49 19.01
N HIS A 168 13.65 -28.19 19.13
CA HIS A 168 12.45 -27.66 19.82
C HIS A 168 11.48 -26.92 18.89
N PHE A 169 11.93 -26.55 17.70
CA PHE A 169 11.15 -25.84 16.71
C PHE A 169 11.71 -26.06 15.31
N SER A 170 10.83 -25.92 14.32
CA SER A 170 11.20 -25.87 12.90
C SER A 170 10.84 -24.50 12.33
N LEU A 171 11.68 -23.96 11.45
CA LEU A 171 11.44 -22.71 10.71
C LEU A 171 11.35 -23.03 9.23
N PHE A 172 10.28 -22.57 8.61
CA PHE A 172 10.03 -22.80 7.19
C PHE A 172 9.35 -21.60 6.56
N THR A 173 9.31 -21.61 5.23
CA THR A 173 8.63 -20.56 4.46
C THR A 173 7.34 -21.12 3.89
N THR A 174 6.21 -20.54 4.25
CA THR A 174 4.93 -20.85 3.60
C THR A 174 4.74 -19.88 2.45
N PHE A 175 4.70 -20.41 1.22
CA PHE A 175 4.44 -19.62 0.03
C PHE A 175 2.94 -19.51 -0.25
N TRP A 176 2.52 -18.32 -0.64
CA TRP A 176 1.26 -18.13 -1.36
C TRP A 176 1.31 -18.85 -2.70
N ASP A 177 0.14 -19.05 -3.28
CA ASP A 177 0.03 -19.53 -4.65
C ASP A 177 0.73 -18.58 -5.62
N TRP A 178 1.16 -19.14 -6.75
CA TRP A 178 1.66 -18.34 -7.85
C TRP A 178 0.55 -17.41 -8.34
N THR A 179 0.87 -16.12 -8.48
CA THR A 179 -0.02 -15.20 -9.16
C THR A 179 -0.28 -15.66 -10.59
N THR A 180 -1.35 -15.17 -11.21
CA THR A 180 -1.48 -15.27 -12.67
C THR A 180 -0.32 -14.54 -13.36
N CYS A 181 -0.21 -14.70 -14.69
CA CYS A 181 0.78 -13.98 -15.46
C CYS A 181 0.44 -12.49 -15.46
N ASP A 182 1.41 -11.64 -15.11
CA ASP A 182 1.16 -10.19 -15.00
C ASP A 182 0.77 -9.52 -16.33
N ARG A 183 1.11 -10.14 -17.47
CA ARG A 183 0.77 -9.72 -18.83
C ARG A 183 0.21 -10.89 -19.64
N CYS A 184 -0.58 -10.57 -20.66
CA CYS A 184 -1.00 -11.52 -21.68
C CYS A 184 -0.49 -11.08 -23.06
N GLY A 185 -0.35 -12.04 -23.99
CA GLY A 185 0.06 -11.81 -25.38
C GLY A 185 1.52 -11.42 -25.58
N VAL A 186 2.23 -11.10 -24.48
CA VAL A 186 3.65 -10.77 -24.44
C VAL A 186 4.30 -11.51 -23.26
N PRO A 187 5.63 -11.69 -23.23
CA PRO A 187 6.31 -12.27 -22.09
C PRO A 187 6.00 -11.47 -20.81
N GLY A 188 5.58 -12.19 -19.76
CA GLY A 188 5.24 -11.66 -18.45
C GLY A 188 5.97 -12.39 -17.34
N GLU A 189 5.65 -12.05 -16.10
CA GLU A 189 6.18 -12.69 -14.90
C GLU A 189 5.07 -13.10 -13.93
N GLN A 190 5.27 -14.23 -13.24
CA GLN A 190 4.51 -14.65 -12.08
C GLN A 190 5.35 -14.46 -10.83
N ARG A 191 4.69 -14.19 -9.71
CA ARG A 191 5.34 -14.11 -8.41
C ARG A 191 4.61 -14.98 -7.39
N ARG A 192 5.33 -15.40 -6.36
CA ARG A 192 4.74 -15.89 -5.11
C ARG A 192 5.52 -15.38 -3.93
N ILE A 193 4.82 -15.21 -2.81
CA ILE A 193 5.34 -14.55 -1.63
C ILE A 193 5.42 -15.58 -0.52
N GLY A 194 6.60 -15.72 0.05
CA GLY A 194 6.91 -16.63 1.15
C GLY A 194 7.06 -15.86 2.45
N LEU A 195 6.29 -16.26 3.46
CA LEU A 195 6.37 -15.72 4.81
C LEU A 195 6.99 -16.75 5.76
N CYS A 196 7.71 -16.27 6.76
CA CYS A 196 8.35 -17.10 7.77
C CYS A 196 7.31 -17.65 8.76
N TYR A 197 7.30 -18.97 8.95
CA TYR A 197 6.52 -19.65 9.98
C TYR A 197 7.43 -20.48 10.89
N VAL A 198 6.97 -20.64 12.13
CA VAL A 198 7.61 -21.51 13.12
C VAL A 198 6.62 -22.58 13.58
N GLN A 199 7.09 -23.83 13.62
CA GLN A 199 6.37 -24.94 14.22
C GLN A 199 7.01 -25.31 15.56
N SER A 200 6.23 -25.35 16.64
CA SER A 200 6.70 -25.79 17.95
C SER A 200 5.53 -26.18 18.86
N ALA A 201 5.73 -27.18 19.72
CA ALA A 201 4.78 -27.51 20.78
C ALA A 201 4.78 -26.47 21.94
N GLN A 202 5.76 -25.55 21.97
CA GLN A 202 5.90 -24.53 23.02
C GLN A 202 5.18 -23.20 22.69
N LEU A 203 4.37 -23.16 21.62
CA LEU A 203 3.61 -21.97 21.26
C LEU A 203 2.52 -21.67 22.30
N ASN A 204 2.26 -20.38 22.54
CA ASN A 204 1.24 -19.98 23.50
C ASN A 204 -0.17 -20.30 22.97
N PRO A 205 -0.99 -21.12 23.67
CA PRO A 205 -2.30 -21.58 23.19
C PRO A 205 -3.36 -20.48 23.12
N ARG A 206 -3.12 -19.30 23.71
CA ARG A 206 -4.02 -18.13 23.61
C ARG A 206 -4.16 -17.62 22.17
N TYR A 207 -3.20 -17.94 21.31
CA TYR A 207 -3.16 -17.54 19.92
C TYR A 207 -3.63 -18.71 19.06
N ARG A 208 -4.78 -18.54 18.40
CA ARG A 208 -5.36 -19.54 17.52
C ARG A 208 -4.61 -19.53 16.20
N THR A 209 -4.31 -20.72 15.71
CA THR A 209 -3.59 -20.92 14.46
C THR A 209 -4.43 -21.78 13.52
N ALA A 210 -4.30 -21.56 12.21
CA ALA A 210 -5.00 -22.37 11.21
C ALA A 210 -4.53 -23.83 11.22
N VAL A 211 -3.23 -24.03 11.49
CA VAL A 211 -2.59 -25.34 11.64
C VAL A 211 -2.10 -25.47 13.09
N PRO A 212 -2.36 -26.60 13.78
CA PRO A 212 -1.88 -26.82 15.14
C PRO A 212 -0.36 -26.62 15.24
N ASN A 213 0.09 -25.97 16.32
CA ASN A 213 1.51 -25.76 16.62
C ASN A 213 2.30 -24.96 15.56
N VAL A 214 1.64 -24.23 14.65
CA VAL A 214 2.29 -23.43 13.62
C VAL A 214 1.83 -21.98 13.72
N THR A 215 2.76 -21.03 13.81
CA THR A 215 2.45 -19.59 13.85
C THR A 215 3.45 -18.78 13.05
N SER A 216 3.09 -17.55 12.69
CA SER A 216 4.01 -16.63 12.03
C SER A 216 5.21 -16.28 12.92
N CYS A 217 6.38 -16.12 12.31
CA CYS A 217 7.64 -15.92 13.02
C CYS A 217 7.68 -14.70 13.97
N GLY A 218 6.98 -13.62 13.65
CA GLY A 218 6.86 -12.43 14.50
C GLY A 218 5.68 -12.45 15.47
N SER A 219 4.88 -13.52 15.48
CA SER A 219 3.73 -13.70 16.37
C SER A 219 4.13 -13.60 17.85
N ARG A 220 3.21 -13.09 18.67
CA ARG A 220 3.37 -13.09 20.12
C ARG A 220 3.16 -14.47 20.75
N ALA A 221 2.66 -15.43 19.99
CA ALA A 221 2.63 -16.84 20.37
C ALA A 221 4.03 -17.44 20.51
N VAL A 222 5.04 -16.87 19.84
CA VAL A 222 6.41 -17.36 19.85
C VAL A 222 7.12 -16.98 21.17
N PRO A 223 7.63 -17.98 21.92
CA PRO A 223 8.39 -17.76 23.14
C PRO A 223 9.60 -16.85 22.96
N SER A 224 9.93 -16.07 23.99
CA SER A 224 10.99 -15.05 23.92
C SER A 224 12.36 -15.61 23.55
N HIS A 225 12.70 -16.84 24.00
CA HIS A 225 13.96 -17.51 23.69
C HIS A 225 14.08 -17.95 22.22
N PHE A 226 12.97 -18.15 21.51
CA PHE A 226 12.99 -18.48 20.07
C PHE A 226 13.09 -17.24 19.17
N ARG A 227 12.74 -16.04 19.67
CA ARG A 227 12.61 -14.83 18.84
C ARG A 227 13.90 -14.44 18.12
N ARG A 228 15.08 -14.63 18.74
CA ARG A 228 16.37 -14.26 18.11
C ARG A 228 16.67 -15.15 16.89
N PRO A 229 16.72 -16.50 17.01
CA PRO A 229 16.87 -17.39 15.87
C PRO A 229 15.83 -17.16 14.78
N VAL A 230 14.56 -17.02 15.17
CA VAL A 230 13.43 -16.85 14.25
C VAL A 230 13.57 -15.59 13.40
N ARG A 231 14.00 -14.46 13.99
CA ARG A 231 14.19 -13.18 13.27
C ARG A 231 15.33 -13.22 12.23
N LEU A 232 16.19 -14.23 12.26
CA LEU A 232 17.25 -14.37 11.26
C LEU A 232 16.73 -14.96 9.95
N ARG A 233 15.63 -15.73 9.99
CA ARG A 233 14.94 -16.20 8.79
C ARG A 233 14.21 -15.02 8.16
N ARG A 234 14.29 -14.93 6.83
CA ARG A 234 13.78 -13.80 6.07
C ARG A 234 12.58 -14.23 5.25
N PRO A 235 11.63 -13.32 4.99
CA PRO A 235 10.63 -13.57 3.96
C PRO A 235 11.30 -13.77 2.60
N GLU A 236 10.56 -14.39 1.70
CA GLU A 236 11.05 -14.77 0.38
C GLU A 236 10.09 -14.35 -0.71
N VAL A 237 10.61 -14.07 -1.90
CA VAL A 237 9.81 -13.86 -3.11
C VAL A 237 10.42 -14.69 -4.21
N ALA A 238 9.62 -15.58 -4.80
CA ALA A 238 10.01 -16.32 -5.99
C ALA A 238 9.36 -15.70 -7.22
N ILE A 239 10.13 -15.55 -8.29
CA ILE A 239 9.69 -14.98 -9.56
C ILE A 239 10.06 -15.95 -10.67
N ARG A 240 9.14 -16.12 -11.62
CA ARG A 240 9.37 -16.88 -12.86
C ARG A 240 8.72 -16.19 -14.05
N SER A 241 9.22 -16.48 -15.24
CA SER A 241 8.70 -15.98 -16.50
C SER A 241 7.43 -16.76 -16.87
N CYS A 242 6.54 -16.12 -17.61
CA CYS A 242 5.34 -16.74 -18.16
C CYS A 242 4.99 -16.14 -19.53
N LEU A 243 4.22 -16.90 -20.31
CA LEU A 243 3.64 -16.42 -21.56
C LEU A 243 2.24 -17.02 -21.67
N THR A 244 1.22 -16.16 -21.62
CA THR A 244 -0.18 -16.58 -21.71
C THR A 244 -0.89 -15.80 -22.81
N PRO A 245 -1.83 -16.42 -23.55
CA PRO A 245 -2.61 -15.72 -24.55
C PRO A 245 -3.59 -14.74 -23.89
N CYS A 246 -3.90 -13.63 -24.57
CA CYS A 246 -4.91 -12.71 -24.06
C CYS A 246 -6.32 -13.31 -24.16
N PRO A 247 -7.17 -13.09 -23.14
CA PRO A 247 -8.58 -13.47 -23.23
C PRO A 247 -9.20 -12.77 -24.44
N LYS A 248 -9.90 -13.53 -25.28
CA LYS A 248 -10.63 -12.98 -26.42
C LYS A 248 -11.70 -12.03 -25.87
N LYS A 249 -11.73 -10.79 -26.37
CA LYS A 249 -12.84 -9.88 -26.07
C LYS A 249 -14.11 -10.52 -26.63
N GLU A 250 -15.15 -10.66 -25.81
CA GLU A 250 -16.46 -11.06 -26.30
C GLU A 250 -16.89 -10.08 -27.39
N ALA A 251 -17.33 -10.61 -28.54
CA ALA A 251 -17.81 -9.80 -29.62
C ALA A 251 -18.99 -8.95 -29.10
N PRO A 252 -19.04 -7.64 -29.37
CA PRO A 252 -20.18 -6.83 -28.97
C PRO A 252 -21.46 -7.45 -29.56
N LYS A 253 -22.51 -7.59 -28.75
CA LYS A 253 -23.85 -8.00 -29.23
C LYS A 253 -24.26 -7.10 -30.41
N GLU A 254 -24.98 -7.64 -31.40
CA GLU A 254 -25.30 -6.97 -32.67
C GLU A 254 -25.87 -5.54 -32.48
N GLU A 255 -26.67 -5.32 -31.44
CA GLU A 255 -27.22 -4.00 -31.08
C GLU A 255 -26.15 -2.95 -30.73
N ALA A 256 -25.08 -3.35 -30.04
CA ALA A 256 -23.96 -2.46 -29.72
C ALA A 256 -23.10 -2.14 -30.96
N GLN A 257 -23.04 -3.07 -31.92
CA GLN A 257 -22.39 -2.84 -33.21
C GLN A 257 -23.20 -1.85 -34.07
N ALA A 258 -24.54 -1.93 -34.04
CA ALA A 258 -25.40 -0.98 -34.74
C ALA A 258 -25.21 0.46 -34.24
N ILE A 259 -25.13 0.67 -32.91
CA ILE A 259 -24.88 1.99 -32.31
C ILE A 259 -23.48 2.49 -32.67
N ALA A 260 -22.45 1.64 -32.60
CA ALA A 260 -21.08 2.00 -32.98
C ALA A 260 -20.97 2.38 -34.47
N ASN A 261 -21.71 1.69 -35.34
CA ASN A 261 -21.75 1.98 -36.77
C ASN A 261 -22.42 3.32 -37.07
N VAL A 262 -23.49 3.69 -36.36
CA VAL A 262 -24.14 5.01 -36.49
C VAL A 262 -23.19 6.13 -36.05
N ILE A 263 -22.50 5.96 -34.91
CA ILE A 263 -21.50 6.94 -34.43
C ILE A 263 -20.35 7.08 -35.42
N SER A 264 -19.90 5.98 -36.04
CA SER A 264 -18.83 6.01 -37.04
C SER A 264 -19.21 6.74 -38.33
N LYS A 265 -20.51 6.82 -38.66
CA LYS A 265 -21.03 7.54 -39.83
C LYS A 265 -21.21 9.05 -39.59
N LEU A 266 -21.13 9.52 -38.35
CA LEU A 266 -21.35 10.92 -37.96
C LEU A 266 -20.07 11.79 -37.94
N GLY A 267 -18.91 11.23 -38.30
CA GLY A 267 -17.66 11.99 -38.48
C GLY A 267 -16.68 11.83 -37.31
N GLU A 268 -15.41 11.61 -37.69
CA GLU A 268 -14.20 11.37 -36.89
C GLU A 268 -14.35 10.50 -35.64
N LYS A 269 -13.77 9.28 -35.69
CA LYS A 269 -13.44 8.53 -34.48
C LYS A 269 -12.50 9.39 -33.64
N SER A 270 -13.05 10.07 -32.64
CA SER A 270 -12.28 10.68 -31.57
C SER A 270 -11.27 9.63 -31.07
N TRP A 271 -10.01 10.04 -30.94
CA TRP A 271 -8.96 9.16 -30.41
C TRP A 271 -9.39 8.68 -29.03
N GLN A 272 -9.79 7.41 -28.93
CA GLN A 272 -10.15 6.80 -27.67
C GLN A 272 -8.92 6.12 -27.10
N PRO A 273 -8.43 6.55 -25.92
CA PRO A 273 -7.31 5.89 -25.28
C PRO A 273 -7.67 4.44 -24.97
N ARG A 274 -6.71 3.52 -25.14
CA ARG A 274 -6.91 2.07 -24.93
C ARG A 274 -7.38 1.74 -23.51
N VAL A 275 -7.03 2.58 -22.54
CA VAL A 275 -7.37 2.50 -21.12
C VAL A 275 -7.52 3.90 -20.54
N PRO A 276 -8.24 4.08 -19.42
CA PRO A 276 -8.29 5.36 -18.71
C PRO A 276 -6.87 5.86 -18.36
N VAL A 277 -6.61 7.15 -18.59
CA VAL A 277 -5.29 7.76 -18.35
C VAL A 277 -5.36 8.81 -17.24
N GLN A 278 -4.55 8.63 -16.20
CA GLN A 278 -4.34 9.60 -15.13
C GLN A 278 -3.12 10.48 -15.44
N PHE A 279 -3.17 11.77 -15.10
CA PHE A 279 -2.10 12.72 -15.39
C PHE A 279 -1.35 13.09 -14.11
N HIS A 280 -0.02 12.96 -14.13
CA HIS A 280 0.84 13.33 -13.00
C HIS A 280 1.84 14.38 -13.46
N ASN A 281 1.72 15.60 -12.92
CA ASN A 281 2.68 16.67 -13.15
C ASN A 281 3.72 16.67 -12.03
N GLN A 282 4.98 16.49 -12.40
CA GLN A 282 6.09 16.36 -11.46
C GLN A 282 7.17 17.40 -11.75
N TYR A 283 7.93 17.73 -10.70
CA TYR A 283 9.10 18.60 -10.80
C TYR A 283 10.37 17.76 -10.81
N THR A 284 11.39 18.20 -11.52
CA THR A 284 12.72 17.57 -11.45
C THR A 284 13.21 17.46 -10.01
N GLY A 285 13.64 16.27 -9.61
CA GLY A 285 14.12 15.97 -8.27
C GLY A 285 13.06 15.56 -7.24
N SER A 286 11.76 15.62 -7.55
CA SER A 286 10.72 15.05 -6.67
C SER A 286 10.75 13.52 -6.72
N ASP A 287 10.20 12.89 -5.67
CA ASP A 287 9.93 11.45 -5.67
C ASP A 287 8.46 11.22 -6.05
N LEU A 288 8.21 10.19 -6.87
CA LEU A 288 6.87 9.78 -7.27
C LEU A 288 6.66 8.31 -6.95
N VAL A 289 5.51 7.99 -6.37
CA VAL A 289 5.03 6.63 -6.17
C VAL A 289 3.70 6.49 -6.89
N ILE A 290 3.59 5.48 -7.74
CA ILE A 290 2.39 5.21 -8.53
C ILE A 290 1.84 3.84 -8.14
N ALA A 291 0.54 3.80 -7.84
CA ALA A 291 -0.22 2.59 -7.62
C ALA A 291 -1.02 2.22 -8.89
N CYS A 292 -1.21 0.93 -9.14
CA CYS A 292 -2.15 0.50 -10.18
C CYS A 292 -3.58 0.56 -9.60
N PRO A 293 -4.51 1.31 -10.22
CA PRO A 293 -5.86 1.46 -9.68
C PRO A 293 -6.57 0.12 -9.48
N GLY A 294 -7.14 -0.11 -8.29
CA GLY A 294 -7.84 -1.35 -7.97
C GLY A 294 -6.94 -2.58 -7.76
N ALA A 295 -5.62 -2.44 -7.89
CA ALA A 295 -4.69 -3.52 -7.59
C ALA A 295 -4.55 -3.72 -6.07
N ARG A 296 -4.53 -4.99 -5.68
CA ARG A 296 -4.20 -5.42 -4.33
C ARG A 296 -2.81 -6.04 -4.35
N PRO A 297 -2.13 -6.18 -3.20
CA PRO A 297 -0.82 -6.81 -3.18
C PRO A 297 -0.85 -8.23 -3.72
N GLU A 298 -1.89 -9.02 -3.47
CA GLU A 298 -2.03 -10.38 -3.99
C GLU A 298 -2.11 -10.45 -5.52
N HIS A 299 -2.51 -9.36 -6.19
CA HIS A 299 -2.68 -9.36 -7.63
C HIS A 299 -1.35 -9.41 -8.41
N ALA A 300 -1.41 -10.02 -9.59
CA ALA A 300 -0.37 -9.95 -10.60
C ALA A 300 -0.37 -8.56 -11.26
N VAL A 301 0.60 -7.70 -10.91
CA VAL A 301 0.68 -6.34 -11.48
C VAL A 301 1.90 -6.17 -12.35
N GLY A 302 1.74 -5.79 -13.61
CA GLY A 302 2.85 -5.46 -14.52
C GLY A 302 2.96 -3.95 -14.73
N TRP A 303 4.17 -3.44 -14.95
CA TRP A 303 4.40 -2.03 -15.28
C TRP A 303 5.14 -1.93 -16.61
N ASP A 304 4.64 -1.10 -17.51
CA ASP A 304 5.31 -0.77 -18.77
C ASP A 304 5.49 0.76 -18.84
N LYS A 305 6.60 1.21 -19.40
CA LYS A 305 6.81 2.62 -19.75
C LYS A 305 6.79 2.74 -21.26
N ASP A 306 5.76 3.38 -21.78
CA ASP A 306 5.47 3.48 -23.21
C ASP A 306 5.42 2.09 -23.86
N SER A 307 6.47 1.66 -24.58
CA SER A 307 6.59 0.30 -25.15
C SER A 307 7.54 -0.63 -24.40
N VAL A 308 8.22 -0.14 -23.36
CA VAL A 308 9.26 -0.85 -22.62
C VAL A 308 8.67 -1.53 -21.38
N GLN A 309 8.77 -2.85 -21.29
CA GLN A 309 8.28 -3.62 -20.15
C GLN A 309 9.25 -3.52 -18.96
N LEU A 310 8.73 -3.12 -17.80
CA LEU A 310 9.48 -3.05 -16.55
C LEU A 310 9.29 -4.36 -15.79
N TYR A 311 10.10 -5.37 -16.12
CA TYR A 311 10.12 -6.67 -15.46
C TYR A 311 10.69 -6.59 -14.03
N ARG A 312 10.08 -7.29 -13.07
CA ARG A 312 10.57 -7.44 -11.68
C ARG A 312 11.96 -8.06 -11.63
N SER A 313 12.30 -8.93 -12.56
CA SER A 313 13.66 -9.48 -12.67
C SER A 313 14.76 -8.44 -12.89
N ARG A 314 14.40 -7.20 -13.21
CA ARG A 314 15.31 -6.05 -13.35
C ARG A 314 14.97 -4.89 -12.43
N TYR A 315 13.68 -4.64 -12.20
CA TYR A 315 13.19 -3.45 -11.51
C TYR A 315 12.66 -3.71 -10.10
N LEU A 316 12.66 -4.95 -9.58
CA LEU A 316 12.23 -5.18 -8.20
C LEU A 316 13.22 -4.54 -7.21
N ILE A 317 12.69 -3.92 -6.17
CA ILE A 317 13.48 -3.35 -5.08
C ILE A 317 14.49 -4.39 -4.53
N GLY A 318 15.74 -3.96 -4.35
CA GLY A 318 16.81 -4.82 -3.83
C GLY A 318 17.59 -5.60 -4.89
N VAL A 319 17.08 -5.76 -6.11
CA VAL A 319 17.84 -6.39 -7.22
C VAL A 319 19.05 -5.56 -7.63
N ASN A 320 18.86 -4.25 -7.74
CA ASN A 320 19.92 -3.26 -7.93
C ASN A 320 19.75 -2.14 -6.91
N LYS A 321 20.75 -1.94 -6.04
CA LYS A 321 20.68 -0.94 -4.96
C LYS A 321 20.76 0.51 -5.46
N THR A 322 21.24 0.74 -6.68
CA THR A 322 21.42 2.09 -7.24
C THR A 322 20.26 2.52 -8.14
N MET A 323 19.26 1.65 -8.39
CA MET A 323 18.15 2.00 -9.26
C MET A 323 17.26 3.09 -8.62
N ARG A 324 16.94 4.14 -9.40
CA ARG A 324 15.93 5.15 -9.01
C ARG A 324 14.51 4.67 -9.27
N VAL A 325 14.30 3.98 -10.39
CA VAL A 325 13.02 3.44 -10.82
C VAL A 325 12.95 1.99 -10.36
N PHE A 326 11.99 1.66 -9.50
CA PHE A 326 11.84 0.29 -8.98
C PHE A 326 10.40 -0.03 -8.64
N ILE A 327 10.10 -1.33 -8.59
CA ILE A 327 8.81 -1.88 -8.18
C ILE A 327 9.00 -2.41 -6.76
N ASP A 328 8.16 -1.98 -5.82
CA ASP A 328 8.16 -2.52 -4.46
C ASP A 328 7.41 -3.86 -4.35
N HIS A 329 7.47 -4.49 -3.18
CA HIS A 329 6.78 -5.77 -2.96
C HIS A 329 5.25 -5.65 -2.91
N GLY A 330 4.74 -4.42 -2.71
CA GLY A 330 3.33 -4.04 -2.74
C GLY A 330 2.81 -3.68 -4.14
N ASN A 331 3.59 -3.93 -5.19
CA ASN A 331 3.27 -3.66 -6.60
C ASN A 331 3.27 -2.17 -7.02
N HIS A 332 3.77 -1.26 -6.20
CA HIS A 332 3.88 0.17 -6.57
C HIS A 332 5.14 0.43 -7.36
N LEU A 333 5.04 1.32 -8.34
CA LEU A 333 6.19 1.84 -9.09
C LEU A 333 6.72 3.10 -8.40
N HIS A 334 7.98 3.06 -7.99
CA HIS A 334 8.69 4.18 -7.39
C HIS A 334 9.64 4.78 -8.40
N ILE A 335 9.65 6.11 -8.49
CA ILE A 335 10.62 6.89 -9.27
C ILE A 335 11.23 7.91 -8.32
N ARG A 336 12.43 7.60 -7.81
CA ARG A 336 13.17 8.52 -6.94
C ARG A 336 13.85 9.60 -7.76
N ARG A 337 13.89 10.85 -7.28
CA ARG A 337 14.55 11.99 -7.95
C ARG A 337 14.25 12.05 -9.44
N ILE A 338 12.99 12.32 -9.76
CA ILE A 338 12.48 12.39 -11.14
C ILE A 338 13.38 13.23 -12.04
N GLN A 339 13.63 12.70 -13.23
CA GLN A 339 14.38 13.35 -14.30
C GLN A 339 13.47 13.59 -15.52
N VAL A 340 13.89 14.48 -16.41
CA VAL A 340 13.11 14.76 -17.64
C VAL A 340 12.96 13.51 -18.51
N SER A 341 13.95 12.61 -18.50
CA SER A 341 13.89 11.32 -19.16
C SER A 341 12.82 10.37 -18.60
N ASP A 342 12.34 10.60 -17.37
CA ASP A 342 11.28 9.79 -16.76
C ASP A 342 9.88 10.16 -17.30
N ARG A 343 9.77 11.25 -18.08
CA ARG A 343 8.56 11.58 -18.84
C ARG A 343 8.14 10.40 -19.71
N GLY A 344 6.84 10.14 -19.77
CA GLY A 344 6.26 9.06 -20.55
C GLY A 344 4.88 8.68 -20.05
N THR A 345 4.27 7.69 -20.69
CA THR A 345 3.03 7.07 -20.22
C THR A 345 3.35 5.71 -19.62
N TYR A 346 3.05 5.55 -18.34
CA TYR A 346 3.24 4.29 -17.63
C TYR A 346 1.94 3.50 -17.68
N PHE A 347 1.95 2.30 -18.27
CA PHE A 347 0.79 1.43 -18.30
C PHE A 347 0.89 0.41 -17.19
N CYS A 348 -0.18 0.24 -16.43
CA CYS A 348 -0.28 -0.83 -15.46
C CYS A 348 -1.18 -1.95 -15.97
N TRP A 349 -0.67 -3.17 -15.78
CA TRP A 349 -1.37 -4.41 -16.02
C TRP A 349 -1.81 -5.00 -14.68
N GLN A 350 -3.00 -5.58 -14.65
CA GLN A 350 -3.54 -6.30 -13.51
C GLN A 350 -4.13 -7.62 -14.02
N GLU A 351 -3.68 -8.74 -13.47
CA GLU A 351 -4.16 -10.09 -13.83
C GLU A 351 -4.14 -10.33 -15.35
N GLY A 352 -3.04 -9.92 -16.01
CA GLY A 352 -2.87 -10.06 -17.46
C GLY A 352 -3.68 -9.08 -18.32
N LYS A 353 -4.40 -8.11 -17.74
CA LYS A 353 -5.14 -7.08 -18.49
C LYS A 353 -4.54 -5.70 -18.25
N MET A 354 -4.36 -4.90 -19.30
CA MET A 354 -3.98 -3.49 -19.15
C MET A 354 -5.20 -2.71 -18.62
N VAL A 355 -5.07 -2.07 -17.46
CA VAL A 355 -6.22 -1.44 -16.76
C VAL A 355 -6.14 0.09 -16.72
N ALA A 356 -4.94 0.67 -16.68
CA ALA A 356 -4.77 2.12 -16.61
C ALA A 356 -3.46 2.58 -17.26
N GLY A 357 -3.47 3.81 -17.76
CA GLY A 357 -2.28 4.56 -18.14
C GLY A 357 -2.04 5.71 -17.16
N LEU A 358 -0.79 6.05 -16.90
CA LEU A 358 -0.41 7.16 -16.04
C LEU A 358 0.61 8.02 -16.79
N ARG A 359 0.16 9.17 -17.27
CA ARG A 359 0.99 10.09 -18.05
C ARG A 359 1.75 11.01 -17.11
N VAL A 360 3.05 10.77 -16.99
CA VAL A 360 3.96 11.57 -16.16
C VAL A 360 4.54 12.68 -17.02
N SER A 361 4.22 13.92 -16.67
CA SER A 361 4.87 15.11 -17.20
C SER A 361 5.92 15.59 -16.20
N VAL A 362 7.07 16.03 -16.70
CA VAL A 362 8.18 16.51 -15.86
C VAL A 362 8.52 17.92 -16.27
N THR A 363 8.49 18.82 -15.29
CA THR A 363 8.82 20.24 -15.45
C THR A 363 10.06 20.57 -14.63
N TYR A 364 10.88 21.49 -15.13
CA TYR A 364 12.00 21.99 -14.36
C TYR A 364 11.48 22.82 -13.19
N ARG A 365 12.06 22.60 -12.01
CA ARG A 365 11.94 23.59 -10.95
C ARG A 365 12.80 24.77 -11.34
N LEU A 366 12.21 25.79 -11.98
CA LEU A 366 12.84 27.10 -12.01
C LEU A 366 13.09 27.47 -10.55
N GLN A 367 14.36 27.52 -10.15
CA GLN A 367 14.73 28.16 -8.90
C GLN A 367 14.11 29.56 -8.99
N ARG A 368 13.06 29.79 -8.21
CA ARG A 368 12.43 31.10 -8.09
C ARG A 368 13.58 32.06 -7.83
N GLY A 369 13.86 32.97 -8.76
CA GLY A 369 14.85 34.02 -8.53
C GLY A 369 14.50 34.65 -7.19
N ARG A 370 15.39 34.53 -6.20
CA ARG A 370 15.15 35.03 -4.85
C ARG A 370 14.81 36.51 -4.99
N LYS A 371 13.56 36.88 -4.75
CA LYS A 371 13.16 38.28 -4.73
C LYS A 371 13.63 38.85 -3.41
N LEU A 372 14.07 40.11 -3.40
CA LEU A 372 14.50 40.83 -2.18
C LEU A 372 13.46 40.82 -1.05
N ASN A 373 12.18 40.55 -1.35
CA ASN A 373 11.09 40.43 -0.37
C ASN A 373 10.92 39.03 0.25
N ASP A 374 11.80 38.08 -0.06
CA ASP A 374 11.76 36.74 0.54
C ASP A 374 12.23 36.81 2.01
N PRO A 375 11.45 36.28 2.98
CA PRO A 375 11.74 36.45 4.42
C PRO A 375 13.09 35.87 4.85
N GLU A 376 13.54 34.78 4.21
CA GLU A 376 14.89 34.22 4.46
C GLU A 376 15.99 35.16 3.95
N THR A 377 15.76 35.80 2.81
CA THR A 377 16.70 36.78 2.23
C THR A 377 16.74 38.07 3.06
N ILE A 378 15.60 38.56 3.54
CA ILE A 378 15.52 39.71 4.46
C ILE A 378 16.24 39.39 5.77
N TYR A 379 16.05 38.19 6.33
CA TYR A 379 16.75 37.77 7.53
C TYR A 379 18.26 37.74 7.33
N ALA A 380 18.74 37.14 6.23
CA ALA A 380 20.16 37.09 5.89
C ALA A 380 20.77 38.51 5.72
N VAL A 381 20.09 39.41 5.02
CA VAL A 381 20.55 40.80 4.83
C VAL A 381 20.58 41.55 6.16
N LYS A 382 19.59 41.37 7.04
CA LYS A 382 19.59 41.97 8.39
C LYS A 382 20.76 41.48 9.23
N VAL A 383 21.04 40.18 9.21
CA VAL A 383 22.16 39.58 9.96
C VAL A 383 23.51 40.11 9.45
N ILE A 384 23.70 40.14 8.12
CA ILE A 384 24.91 40.69 7.51
C ILE A 384 25.05 42.18 7.86
N GLY A 385 23.98 42.96 7.73
CA GLY A 385 23.97 44.38 8.10
C GLY A 385 24.35 44.61 9.56
N MET A 386 23.71 43.89 10.49
CA MET A 386 24.05 43.96 11.92
C MET A 386 25.51 43.62 12.20
N SER A 387 26.04 42.59 11.53
CA SER A 387 27.45 42.20 11.71
C SER A 387 28.41 43.30 11.25
N TYR A 388 28.14 43.96 10.12
CA TYR A 388 28.94 45.10 9.64
C TYR A 388 28.89 46.28 10.61
N THR A 389 27.73 46.57 11.19
CA THR A 389 27.59 47.66 12.17
C THR A 389 28.41 47.38 13.42
N ILE A 390 28.37 46.15 13.94
CA ILE A 390 29.16 45.75 15.12
C ILE A 390 30.66 45.86 14.85
N ILE A 391 31.13 45.36 13.71
CA ILE A 391 32.53 45.44 13.31
C ILE A 391 32.98 46.90 13.19
N SER A 392 32.13 47.77 12.63
CA SER A 392 32.43 49.20 12.49
C SER A 392 32.52 49.90 13.85
N ILE A 393 31.62 49.58 14.78
CA ILE A 393 31.67 50.13 16.15
C ILE A 393 32.94 49.68 16.85
N MET A 394 33.31 48.39 16.78
CA MET A 394 34.55 47.89 17.36
C MET A 394 35.77 48.62 16.79
N PHE A 395 35.81 48.84 15.46
CA PHE A 395 36.88 49.57 14.82
C PHE A 395 36.99 51.01 15.34
N ILE A 396 35.87 51.73 15.47
CA ILE A 396 35.84 53.08 16.03
C ILE A 396 36.31 53.08 17.49
N VAL A 397 35.82 52.17 18.32
CA VAL A 397 36.24 52.06 19.74
C VAL A 397 37.73 51.81 19.85
N ILE A 398 38.30 50.91 19.05
CA ILE A 398 39.75 50.64 19.03
C ILE A 398 40.53 51.90 18.67
N HIS A 399 40.07 52.67 17.68
CA HIS A 399 40.71 53.92 17.27
C HIS A 399 40.60 55.01 18.34
N VAL A 400 39.45 55.16 18.98
CA VAL A 400 39.25 56.11 20.08
C VAL A 400 40.12 55.73 21.28
N CYS A 401 40.14 54.46 21.70
CA CYS A 401 41.00 53.98 22.78
C CYS A 401 42.49 54.21 22.47
N ARG A 402 42.92 53.99 21.22
CA ARG A 402 44.29 54.29 20.78
C ARG A 402 44.61 55.79 20.82
N CYS A 403 43.66 56.65 20.45
CA CYS A 403 43.83 58.11 20.55
C CYS A 403 43.87 58.58 22.01
N CYS A 404 42.97 58.08 22.87
CA CYS A 404 42.96 58.40 24.30
C CYS A 404 44.25 57.93 24.98
N TYR A 405 44.74 56.73 24.67
CA TYR A 405 46.01 56.22 25.22
C TYR A 405 47.22 57.06 24.77
N ARG A 406 47.17 57.65 23.56
CA ARG A 406 48.21 58.57 23.08
C ARG A 406 48.11 59.99 23.65
N ALA A 407 46.94 60.40 24.13
CA ALA A 407 46.73 61.71 24.76
C ALA A 407 46.95 61.69 26.28
N LEU A 408 46.89 60.51 26.91
CA LEU A 408 47.18 60.28 28.34
C LEU A 408 48.64 59.88 28.61
N ARG A 409 49.48 59.84 27.56
CA ARG A 409 50.94 59.68 27.64
C ARG A 409 51.58 60.97 27.17
#